data_AF-A0A920PDB1-F1
#
_entry.id   AF-A0A920PDB1-F1
#
_cell.length_a   1.000
_cell.length_b   1.000
_cell.length_c   1.000
_cell.angle_alpha   90.00
_cell.angle_beta   90.00
_cell.angle_gamma   90.00
#
_symmetry.space_group_name_H-M   'P 1'
#
loop_
_entity.id
_entity.type
_entity.pdbx_description
1 polymer ?
#
loop_
_entity_poly.entity_id
_entity_poly.type
_entity_poly.pdbx_seq_one_letter_code
_entity_poly.pdbx_strand_id
1 'polypeptide(L)' 'MINDENFISNILGNLGLDPEQSIIIYGDPTDPWRTDGRFFWMFERYGFTHVSILDGGIKAWKKIGGKLERVFKKKES' A
#
# COMPACT_ATOMS: atom_id res chain seq x y z
N MET A 1 -9.10 -2.78 -16.14
CA MET A 1 -9.38 -2.60 -14.71
C MET A 1 -9.91 -3.94 -14.22
N ILE A 2 -9.35 -4.51 -13.15
CA ILE A 2 -9.89 -5.77 -12.60
C ILE A 2 -11.26 -5.42 -12.00
N ASN A 3 -12.33 -6.03 -12.51
CA ASN A 3 -13.71 -5.77 -12.08
C ASN A 3 -14.22 -6.80 -11.07
N ASP A 4 -13.37 -7.72 -10.63
CA ASP A 4 -13.73 -8.73 -9.63
C ASP A 4 -13.31 -8.25 -8.24
N GLU A 5 -14.28 -7.70 -7.50
CA GLU A 5 -14.11 -7.22 -6.13
C GLU A 5 -13.74 -8.36 -5.17
N ASN A 6 -14.29 -9.56 -5.38
CA ASN A 6 -14.00 -10.71 -4.53
C ASN A 6 -12.56 -11.19 -4.72
N PHE A 7 -12.03 -11.13 -5.94
CA PHE A 7 -10.63 -11.47 -6.21
C PHE A 7 -9.67 -10.56 -5.43
N ILE A 8 -9.88 -9.24 -5.46
CA ILE A 8 -9.02 -8.30 -4.74
C ILE A 8 -9.23 -8.40 -3.23
N SER A 9 -10.48 -8.50 -2.76
CA SER A 9 -10.78 -8.69 -1.34
C SER A 9 -10.11 -9.94 -0.77
N ASN A 10 -10.12 -11.05 -1.51
CA ASN A 10 -9.44 -12.29 -1.09
C ASN A 10 -7.92 -12.13 -1.05
N ILE A 11 -7.31 -11.44 -2.02
CA ILE A 11 -5.87 -11.17 -1.99
C ILE A 11 -5.50 -10.29 -0.78
N LEU A 12 -6.24 -9.20 -0.56
CA LEU A 12 -5.99 -8.29 0.55
C LEU A 12 -6.20 -8.97 1.90
N GLY A 13 -7.27 -9.76 2.04
CA GLY A 13 -7.53 -10.57 3.24
C GLY A 13 -6.43 -11.61 3.51
N ASN A 14 -5.94 -12.29 2.47
CA ASN A 14 -4.80 -13.22 2.60
C ASN A 14 -3.49 -12.53 2.97
N LEU A 15 -3.36 -11.24 2.69
CA LEU A 15 -2.24 -10.41 3.16
C LEU A 15 -2.41 -9.94 4.61
N GLY A 16 -3.56 -10.25 5.24
CA GLY A 16 -3.90 -9.84 6.59
C GLY A 16 -4.41 -8.40 6.69
N LEU A 17 -4.86 -7.82 5.58
CA LEU A 17 -5.41 -6.47 5.52
C LEU A 17 -6.91 -6.49 5.80
N ASP A 18 -7.35 -5.60 6.67
CA ASP A 18 -8.75 -5.42 7.04
C ASP A 18 -9.19 -3.96 6.73
N PRO A 19 -10.41 -3.74 6.22
CA PRO A 19 -10.93 -2.39 5.94
C PRO A 19 -10.93 -1.41 7.12
N GLU A 20 -10.99 -1.91 8.36
CA GLU A 20 -10.93 -1.12 9.59
C GLU A 20 -9.49 -0.69 9.97
N GLN A 21 -8.47 -1.27 9.34
CA GLN A 21 -7.08 -0.91 9.59
C GLN A 21 -6.70 0.41 8.93
N SER A 22 -5.86 1.18 9.61
CA SER A 22 -5.23 2.36 9.01
C SER A 22 -4.09 1.96 8.09
N ILE A 23 -4.23 2.25 6.79
CA ILE A 23 -3.24 1.95 5.75
C ILE A 23 -2.49 3.23 5.38
N ILE A 24 -1.16 3.21 5.53
CA ILE A 24 -0.28 4.28 5.06
C ILE A 24 0.46 3.77 3.82
N ILE A 25 0.17 4.38 2.68
CA ILE A 25 0.82 4.10 1.41
C ILE A 25 2.02 5.04 1.27
N TYR A 26 3.19 4.49 0.95
CA TYR A 26 4.36 5.29 0.61
C TYR A 26 5.01 4.71 -0.65
N GLY A 27 5.35 5.60 -1.59
CA GLY A 27 6.06 5.27 -2.80
C GLY A 27 7.50 5.75 -2.78
N ASP A 28 8.24 5.37 -3.82
CA ASP A 28 9.46 6.07 -4.16
C ASP A 28 9.09 7.41 -4.84
N PRO A 29 9.50 8.57 -4.29
CA PRO A 29 9.20 9.87 -4.90
C PRO A 29 9.88 10.09 -6.26
N THR A 30 10.78 9.20 -6.68
CA THR A 30 11.35 9.18 -8.03
C THR A 30 10.51 8.41 -9.04
N ASP A 31 9.43 7.73 -8.62
CA ASP A 31 8.51 7.03 -9.51
C ASP A 31 7.72 8.05 -10.35
N PRO A 32 7.95 8.13 -11.68
CA PRO A 32 7.24 9.06 -12.54
C PRO A 32 5.75 8.72 -12.68
N TRP A 33 5.35 7.50 -12.33
CA TRP A 33 3.97 7.03 -12.46
C TRP A 33 3.10 7.28 -11.22
N ARG A 34 3.70 7.77 -10.12
CA ARG A 34 3.03 8.00 -8.83
C ARG A 34 2.07 6.86 -8.50
N THR A 35 2.63 5.65 -8.48
CA THR A 35 1.86 4.42 -8.30
C THR A 35 1.16 4.40 -6.93
N ASP A 36 1.73 5.09 -5.94
CA ASP A 36 1.14 5.36 -4.62
C ASP A 36 -0.27 5.97 -4.71
N GLY A 37 -0.48 6.93 -5.61
CA GLY A 37 -1.81 7.50 -5.85
C GLY A 37 -2.80 6.48 -6.39
N ARG A 38 -2.39 5.60 -7.32
CA ARG A 38 -3.29 4.56 -7.87
C ARG A 38 -3.72 3.56 -6.81
N PHE A 39 -2.82 3.18 -5.92
CA PHE A 39 -3.16 2.31 -4.79
C PHE A 39 -4.16 2.99 -3.86
N PHE A 40 -4.00 4.28 -3.56
CA PHE A 40 -4.97 5.01 -2.73
C PHE A 40 -6.40 4.91 -3.28
N TRP A 41 -6.61 5.27 -4.55
CA TRP A 41 -7.93 5.14 -5.20
C TRP A 41 -8.45 3.71 -5.24
N MET A 42 -7.54 2.74 -5.40
CA MET A 42 -7.88 1.32 -5.40
C MET A 42 -8.40 0.89 -4.02
N PHE A 43 -7.70 1.23 -2.94
CA PHE A 43 -8.10 0.89 -1.57
C PHE A 43 -9.43 1.55 -1.18
N GLU A 44 -9.63 2.83 -1.51
CA GLU A 44 -10.92 3.50 -1.29
C GLU A 44 -12.07 2.78 -2.01
N ARG A 45 -11.84 2.35 -3.26
CA ARG A 45 -12.85 1.62 -4.04
C ARG A 45 -13.22 0.26 -3.44
N TYR A 46 -12.29 -0.39 -2.74
CA TYR A 46 -12.51 -1.69 -2.08
C TYR A 46 -12.95 -1.57 -0.61
N GLY A 47 -13.33 -0.37 -0.16
CA GLY A 47 -13.95 -0.17 1.15
C GLY A 47 -12.99 0.17 2.29
N PHE A 48 -11.71 0.40 2.00
CA PHE A 48 -10.77 0.89 3.02
C PHE A 48 -10.97 2.39 3.21
N THR A 49 -11.50 2.78 4.36
CA THR A 49 -11.85 4.18 4.68
C THR A 49 -10.70 4.94 5.34
N HIS A 50 -9.74 4.21 5.94
CA HIS A 50 -8.61 4.79 6.68
C HIS A 50 -7.31 4.66 5.87
N VAL A 51 -7.28 5.26 4.68
CA VAL A 51 -6.09 5.22 3.79
C VAL A 51 -5.44 6.59 3.76
N SER A 52 -4.11 6.64 3.79
CA SER A 52 -3.36 7.90 3.71
C SER A 52 -2.07 7.70 2.93
N ILE A 53 -1.61 8.74 2.22
CA ILE A 53 -0.32 8.73 1.54
C ILE A 53 0.71 9.47 2.40
N LEU A 54 1.88 8.87 2.61
CA LEU A 54 2.98 9.52 3.31
C LEU A 54 3.60 10.61 2.42
N ASP A 55 3.45 11.87 2.83
CA ASP A 55 4.07 13.00 2.13
C ASP A 55 5.60 12.88 2.12
N GLY A 56 6.19 12.99 0.93
CA GLY A 56 7.61 12.77 0.67
C GLY A 56 8.06 11.30 0.65
N GLY A 57 7.13 10.34 0.79
CA GLY A 57 7.34 8.91 0.60
C GLY A 57 8.52 8.34 1.42
N ILE A 58 9.25 7.39 0.84
CA ILE A 58 10.38 6.76 1.52
C ILE A 58 11.51 7.75 1.88
N LYS A 59 11.65 8.87 1.15
CA LYS A 59 12.65 9.90 1.47
C LYS A 59 12.30 10.63 2.76
N ALA A 60 11.04 10.97 2.97
CA ALA A 60 10.57 11.57 4.22
C ALA A 60 10.75 10.60 5.40
N TRP A 61 10.41 9.32 5.21
CA TRP A 61 10.63 8.28 6.23
C TRP A 61 12.10 8.17 6.65
N LYS A 62 13.02 8.15 5.70
CA LYS A 62 14.47 8.14 5.99
C LYS A 62 14.91 9.42 6.71
N LYS A 63 14.36 10.58 6.34
CA LYS A 63 14.72 11.88 6.92
C LYS A 63 14.38 11.99 8.40
N ILE A 64 13.30 11.36 8.85
CA ILE A 64 12.89 11.33 10.27
C ILE A 64 13.59 10.23 11.08
N GLY A 65 14.56 9.50 10.49
CA GLY A 65 15.25 8.40 11.15
C GLY A 65 14.43 7.10 11.23
N GLY A 66 13.43 6.95 10.37
CA GLY A 66 12.61 5.74 10.30
C GLY A 66 13.43 4.49 9.98
N LYS A 67 13.19 3.41 10.71
CA LYS A 67 13.85 2.12 10.45
C LYS A 67 13.33 1.53 9.14
N LEU A 68 14.23 0.96 8.35
CA LEU A 68 13.91 0.24 7.14
C LEU A 68 14.40 -1.20 7.29
N GLU A 69 13.49 -2.13 7.13
CA GLU A 69 13.81 -3.55 7.11
C GLU A 69 13.65 -4.08 5.70
N ARG A 70 14.66 -4.83 5.23
CA ARG A 70 14.61 -5.50 3.93
C ARG A 70 14.32 -6.97 4.17
N VAL A 71 13.04 -7.28 4.32
CA VAL A 71 12.58 -8.67 4.46
C VAL A 71 12.29 -9.22 3.07
N PHE A 72 13.03 -10.24 2.65
CA PHE A 72 12.70 -11.02 1.45
C PHE A 72 11.72 -12.12 1.87
N LYS A 73 10.42 -11.94 1.62
CA LYS A 73 9.49 -13.08 1.69
C LYS A 73 9.79 -13.99 0.49
N LYS A 74 10.41 -15.14 0.76
CA LYS A 74 10.56 -16.22 -0.21
C LYS A 74 9.15 -16.67 -0.59
N LYS A 75 8.79 -16.54 -1.86
CA LYS A 75 7.55 -17.09 -2.41
C LYS A 75 7.72 -18.61 -2.40
N GLU A 76 7.05 -19.32 -1.50
CA GLU A 76 6.96 -20.77 -1.61
C GLU A 76 6.05 -21.08 -2.80
N SER A 77 6.61 -21.87 -3.71
CA SER A 77 6.00 -22.31 -4.97
C SER A 77 5.01 -23.44 -4.76
#